data_AF-A0A3M6UK42-F1
#
_entry.id   AF-A0A3M6UK42-F1
#
_cell.length_a   1.000
_cell.length_b   1.000
_cell.length_c   1.000
_cell.angle_alpha   90.00
_cell.angle_beta   90.00
_cell.angle_gamma   90.00
#
_symmetry.space_group_name_H-M   'P 1'
#
loop_
_entity.id
_entity.type
_entity.pdbx_description
1 polymer ?
#
loop_
_entity_poly.entity_id
_entity_poly.type
_entity_poly.pdbx_seq_one_letter_code
_entity_poly.pdbx_strand_id
1 'polypeptide(L)'
;MKQSNLSAETCRCPKYLSASKSQSSLDQGGNDSKSIADIIANTVTKSCGYCQEHNETVLLFSNKTDEESNLQFPVTRTNSRGSEFSKFISVLEVPGVLAVKRQDNDSSRFYEEIMTGSVFDIWPVFVVSLLTVYSAGVLAWFLDREEQSSSFVAGVYEGFWWSFITMTTVGYGDRCPKSKPARAFAIVWLLISIVLLSFIMAAMSSTLTATVVRSQKKDFNIDRNSKASKTPVNLVYLSRKECFFITVLENIAAAVANSPEYKLAVGSLSAKLKLTTNYSSVERLIRALKEGEVDYILVDMYLPVKRKDLFNGSWFEIAALYKAKISHGILLRGDALKLASALEEMIAYDNVQTNFLKNSNDDEGAAESTSNEYLFFDPASPFYKQIIFAGLGILCIFTVCGLVYQMVYTINRKCQTSEQETERDEIQRELHYLVDEFYRSLRQKYERLKNMHKKKLLKVARQARNELEACAEKRNEAMVP
;
A
#
# COMPACT_ATOMS: atom_id res chain seq x y z
N MET A 1 7.73 -70.39 -42.67
CA MET A 1 7.03 -69.12 -42.92
C MET A 1 8.01 -67.98 -42.70
N LYS A 2 8.51 -67.36 -43.77
CA LYS A 2 9.30 -66.12 -43.71
C LYS A 2 8.31 -64.98 -43.46
N GLN A 3 8.36 -64.36 -42.28
CA GLN A 3 7.74 -63.04 -42.07
C GLN A 3 8.58 -62.04 -42.86
N SER A 4 8.09 -61.68 -44.04
CA SER A 4 8.53 -60.48 -44.74
C SER A 4 8.09 -59.28 -43.91
N ASN A 5 9.03 -58.59 -43.25
CA ASN A 5 8.81 -57.25 -42.72
C ASN A 5 8.48 -56.32 -43.90
N LEU A 6 7.19 -56.12 -44.15
CA LEU A 6 6.70 -55.11 -45.08
C LEU A 6 6.84 -53.75 -44.37
N SER A 7 8.04 -53.17 -44.40
CA SER A 7 8.19 -51.77 -44.05
C SER A 7 7.55 -50.96 -45.18
N ALA A 8 6.30 -50.52 -44.95
CA ALA A 8 5.61 -49.63 -45.87
C ALA A 8 6.45 -48.36 -46.05
N GLU A 9 6.67 -47.96 -47.29
CA GLU A 9 7.41 -46.74 -47.63
C GLU A 9 6.64 -45.51 -47.16
N THR A 10 7.30 -44.62 -46.42
CA THR A 10 6.73 -43.36 -45.93
C THR A 10 7.44 -42.15 -46.52
N CYS A 11 8.18 -42.36 -47.62
CA CYS A 11 9.05 -41.38 -48.24
C CYS A 11 8.27 -40.16 -48.76
N ARG A 12 8.59 -38.97 -48.24
CA ARG A 12 7.98 -37.70 -48.64
C ARG A 12 8.95 -36.69 -49.25
N CYS A 13 10.25 -36.98 -49.20
CA CYS A 13 11.31 -36.03 -49.53
C CYS A 13 12.38 -36.66 -50.45
N PRO A 14 13.08 -35.85 -51.26
CA PRO A 14 14.21 -36.32 -52.07
C PRO A 14 15.43 -36.63 -51.20
N LYS A 15 16.35 -37.44 -51.73
CA LYS A 15 17.62 -37.82 -51.07
C LYS A 15 18.41 -36.63 -50.52
N TYR A 16 18.43 -35.51 -51.26
CA TYR A 16 19.11 -34.28 -50.88
C TYR A 16 18.12 -33.12 -50.86
N LEU A 17 18.02 -32.44 -49.71
CA LEU A 17 17.20 -31.24 -49.57
C LEU A 17 18.10 -30.07 -49.20
N SER A 18 18.08 -29.01 -50.01
CA SER A 18 18.83 -27.79 -49.73
C SER A 18 18.18 -27.02 -48.58
N ALA A 19 18.98 -26.74 -47.55
CA ALA A 19 18.56 -26.01 -46.36
C ALA A 19 19.52 -24.86 -46.03
N SER A 20 18.99 -23.77 -45.45
CA SER A 20 19.76 -22.71 -44.80
C SER A 20 19.49 -22.75 -43.29
N LYS A 21 20.56 -22.85 -42.50
CA LYS A 21 20.53 -22.89 -41.03
C LYS A 21 21.08 -21.57 -40.50
N SER A 22 20.25 -20.81 -39.80
CA SER A 22 20.65 -19.60 -39.09
C SER A 22 20.77 -19.83 -37.58
N GLN A 23 21.44 -18.92 -36.87
CA GLN A 23 21.50 -18.94 -35.40
C GLN A 23 20.38 -18.05 -34.84
N SER A 24 19.64 -18.57 -33.86
CA SER A 24 18.63 -17.80 -33.14
C SER A 24 19.23 -17.06 -31.95
N SER A 25 18.61 -15.94 -31.55
CA SER A 25 18.95 -15.23 -30.30
C SER A 25 18.73 -16.10 -29.06
N LEU A 26 17.89 -17.14 -29.15
CA LEU A 26 17.60 -18.10 -28.08
C LEU A 26 18.69 -19.18 -27.93
N ASP A 27 19.56 -19.34 -28.92
CA ASP A 27 20.58 -20.39 -28.92
C ASP A 27 21.77 -19.97 -28.05
N GLN A 28 22.32 -20.91 -27.27
CA GLN A 28 23.58 -20.70 -26.57
C GLN A 28 24.73 -20.76 -27.58
N GLY A 29 25.69 -19.84 -27.47
CA GLY A 29 26.90 -19.83 -28.31
C GLY A 29 27.84 -20.98 -27.96
N GLY A 30 27.49 -22.19 -28.39
CA GLY A 30 28.26 -23.41 -28.19
C GLY A 30 27.74 -24.54 -29.08
N ASN A 31 28.55 -25.56 -29.34
CA ASN A 31 28.25 -26.71 -30.21
C ASN A 31 27.20 -27.69 -29.62
N ASP A 32 26.31 -27.22 -28.75
CA ASP A 32 25.36 -28.08 -28.06
C ASP A 32 24.12 -28.32 -28.93
N SER A 33 23.71 -29.58 -29.01
CA SER A 33 22.55 -30.14 -29.73
C SER A 33 21.18 -29.66 -29.24
N LYS A 34 21.13 -28.53 -28.53
CA LYS A 34 19.94 -27.95 -27.88
C LYS A 34 19.44 -26.69 -28.59
N SER A 35 20.05 -26.30 -29.71
CA SER A 35 19.59 -25.14 -30.49
C SER A 35 18.20 -25.40 -31.09
N ILE A 36 17.39 -24.36 -31.22
CA ILE A 36 16.09 -24.49 -31.89
C ILE A 36 16.27 -24.92 -33.35
N ALA A 37 17.37 -24.51 -33.97
CA ALA A 37 17.74 -24.89 -35.33
C ALA A 37 17.98 -26.40 -35.46
N ASP A 38 18.67 -27.03 -34.51
CA ASP A 38 18.92 -28.48 -34.54
C ASP A 38 17.65 -29.30 -34.29
N ILE A 39 16.79 -28.82 -33.40
CA ILE A 39 15.48 -29.44 -33.16
C ILE A 39 14.63 -29.37 -34.42
N ILE A 40 14.61 -28.23 -35.10
CA ILE A 40 13.91 -28.07 -36.37
C ILE A 40 14.50 -29.01 -37.43
N ALA A 41 15.83 -29.09 -37.55
CA ALA A 41 16.49 -29.97 -38.51
C ALA A 41 16.08 -31.44 -38.31
N ASN A 42 16.07 -31.92 -37.06
CA ASN A 42 15.65 -33.29 -36.71
C ASN A 42 14.15 -33.51 -36.98
N THR A 43 13.29 -32.53 -36.69
CA THR A 43 11.86 -32.62 -37.01
C THR A 43 11.64 -32.70 -38.51
N VAL A 44 12.42 -31.99 -39.32
CA VAL A 44 12.35 -32.04 -40.79
C VAL A 44 12.76 -33.41 -41.31
N THR A 45 13.90 -33.95 -40.86
CA THR A 45 14.35 -35.28 -41.30
C THR A 45 13.36 -36.38 -40.90
N LYS A 46 12.78 -36.31 -39.70
CA LYS A 46 11.70 -37.23 -39.28
C LYS A 46 10.44 -37.08 -40.13
N SER A 47 10.06 -35.85 -40.49
CA SER A 47 8.86 -35.58 -41.31
C SER A 47 8.98 -36.12 -42.73
N CYS A 48 10.22 -36.30 -43.22
CA CYS A 48 10.50 -36.89 -44.52
C CYS A 48 10.28 -38.41 -44.59
N GLY A 49 10.24 -39.09 -43.44
CA GLY A 49 9.98 -40.53 -43.35
C GLY A 49 11.14 -41.41 -43.83
N TYR A 50 10.88 -42.71 -43.95
CA TYR A 50 11.85 -43.70 -44.43
C TYR A 50 11.64 -43.98 -45.92
N CYS A 51 12.74 -43.90 -46.68
CA CYS A 51 12.77 -44.10 -48.13
C CYS A 51 13.56 -45.36 -48.49
N GLN A 52 12.99 -46.26 -49.30
CA GLN A 52 13.70 -47.50 -49.66
C GLN A 52 14.94 -47.24 -50.54
N GLU A 53 14.96 -46.16 -51.33
CA GLU A 53 16.08 -45.83 -52.23
C GLU A 53 17.30 -45.24 -51.52
N HIS A 54 17.13 -44.54 -50.39
CA HIS A 54 18.22 -43.79 -49.75
C HIS A 54 18.19 -43.78 -48.22
N ASN A 55 17.33 -44.58 -47.60
CA ASN A 55 17.06 -44.65 -46.16
C ASN A 55 16.55 -43.32 -45.56
N GLU A 56 17.45 -42.36 -45.40
CA GLU A 56 17.18 -41.06 -44.78
C GLU A 56 17.47 -39.92 -45.76
N THR A 57 16.80 -38.80 -45.56
CA THR A 57 17.08 -37.57 -46.31
C THR A 57 18.20 -36.77 -45.65
N VAL A 58 19.19 -36.37 -46.45
CA VAL A 58 20.31 -35.55 -45.98
C VAL A 58 20.01 -34.08 -46.29
N LEU A 59 20.03 -33.25 -45.25
CA LEU A 59 19.95 -31.80 -45.38
C LEU A 59 21.32 -31.27 -45.83
N LEU A 60 21.35 -30.63 -47.00
CA LEU A 60 22.53 -29.94 -47.51
C LEU A 60 22.48 -28.48 -47.11
N PHE A 61 23.31 -28.11 -46.12
CA PHE A 61 23.42 -26.73 -45.68
C PHE A 61 24.20 -25.90 -46.70
N SER A 62 23.52 -24.97 -47.36
CA SER A 62 24.17 -24.05 -48.31
C SER A 62 24.69 -22.81 -47.59
N ASN A 63 25.93 -22.42 -47.88
CA ASN A 63 26.49 -21.13 -47.46
C ASN A 63 26.12 -19.96 -48.41
N LYS A 64 25.38 -20.24 -49.49
CA LYS A 64 24.92 -19.19 -50.42
C LYS A 64 23.74 -18.42 -49.82
N THR A 65 23.57 -17.18 -50.29
CA THR A 65 22.49 -16.25 -49.91
C THR A 65 21.15 -16.97 -49.78
N ASP A 66 20.45 -16.71 -48.68
CA ASP A 66 19.23 -17.37 -48.21
C ASP A 66 18.13 -17.64 -49.26
N GLU A 67 18.16 -16.93 -50.39
CA GLU A 67 17.13 -16.96 -51.42
C GLU A 67 17.11 -18.23 -52.28
N GLU A 68 18.21 -18.99 -52.36
CA GLU A 68 18.30 -20.22 -53.19
C GLU A 68 17.91 -21.50 -52.45
N SER A 69 17.73 -21.45 -51.13
CA SER A 69 17.41 -22.64 -50.33
C SER A 69 15.91 -22.96 -50.35
N ASN A 70 15.57 -24.25 -50.51
CA ASN A 70 14.19 -24.72 -50.45
C ASN A 70 13.61 -24.66 -49.02
N LEU A 71 14.49 -24.68 -48.03
CA LEU A 71 14.15 -24.76 -46.62
C LEU A 71 15.02 -23.77 -45.84
N GLN A 72 14.41 -22.86 -45.08
CA GLN A 72 15.16 -21.91 -44.24
C GLN A 72 14.64 -21.95 -42.80
N PHE A 73 15.54 -22.08 -41.83
CA PHE A 73 15.18 -22.11 -40.41
C PHE A 73 16.37 -21.80 -39.47
N PRO A 74 16.11 -21.27 -38.27
CA PRO A 74 14.87 -20.64 -37.84
C PRO A 74 14.68 -19.27 -38.53
N VAL A 75 13.47 -19.03 -39.04
CA VAL A 75 13.05 -17.72 -39.54
C VAL A 75 12.09 -17.11 -38.54
N THR A 76 12.36 -15.89 -38.10
CA THR A 76 11.49 -15.18 -37.18
C THR A 76 10.57 -14.22 -37.95
N ARG A 77 9.26 -14.32 -37.73
CA ARG A 77 8.25 -13.42 -38.31
C ARG A 77 7.30 -12.92 -37.24
N THR A 78 6.89 -11.67 -37.38
CA THR A 78 5.81 -11.06 -36.59
C THR A 78 4.43 -11.31 -37.21
N ASN A 79 4.38 -11.70 -38.49
CA ASN A 79 3.17 -12.03 -39.23
C ASN A 79 3.37 -13.32 -40.03
N SER A 80 2.51 -14.32 -39.81
CA SER A 80 2.59 -15.66 -40.39
C SER A 80 1.97 -15.78 -41.79
N ARG A 81 1.75 -14.68 -42.52
CA ARG A 81 1.14 -14.75 -43.86
C ARG A 81 2.14 -15.34 -44.86
N GLY A 82 1.74 -16.45 -45.49
CA GLY A 82 2.44 -17.05 -46.62
C GLY A 82 2.12 -16.34 -47.93
N SER A 83 2.93 -16.59 -48.95
CA SER A 83 2.64 -16.26 -50.35
C SER A 83 2.41 -17.56 -51.13
N GLU A 84 1.92 -17.46 -52.36
CA GLU A 84 1.71 -18.64 -53.23
C GLU A 84 2.99 -19.48 -53.43
N PHE A 85 4.16 -18.83 -53.37
CA PHE A 85 5.47 -19.45 -53.57
C PHE A 85 6.24 -19.74 -52.29
N SER A 86 5.70 -19.37 -51.11
CA SER A 86 6.36 -19.65 -49.83
C SER A 86 5.37 -19.84 -48.69
N LYS A 87 5.54 -20.93 -47.93
CA LYS A 87 4.72 -21.22 -46.74
C LYS A 87 5.59 -21.12 -45.49
N PHE A 88 5.13 -20.35 -44.50
CA PHE A 88 5.78 -20.23 -43.20
C PHE A 88 5.02 -21.07 -42.18
N ILE A 89 5.74 -21.90 -41.43
CA ILE A 89 5.18 -22.76 -40.38
C ILE A 89 5.78 -22.33 -39.04
N SER A 90 4.95 -21.92 -38.08
CA SER A 90 5.41 -21.58 -36.73
C SER A 90 5.78 -22.85 -35.96
N VAL A 91 6.95 -22.83 -35.33
CA VAL A 91 7.45 -23.91 -34.47
C VAL A 91 7.41 -23.48 -33.00
N LEU A 92 7.71 -22.20 -32.76
CA LEU A 92 7.70 -21.58 -31.43
C LEU A 92 7.00 -20.23 -31.51
N GLU A 93 5.93 -20.08 -30.74
CA GLU A 93 5.22 -18.80 -30.61
C GLU A 93 5.55 -18.13 -29.29
N VAL A 94 6.03 -16.90 -29.37
CA VAL A 94 6.39 -16.04 -28.25
C VAL A 94 5.29 -14.99 -28.08
N PRO A 95 4.72 -14.86 -26.87
CA PRO A 95 3.56 -14.00 -26.64
C PRO A 95 3.90 -12.51 -26.47
N GLY A 96 5.19 -12.15 -26.31
CA GLY A 96 5.60 -10.76 -26.21
C GLY A 96 7.11 -10.52 -26.10
N VAL A 97 7.44 -9.22 -26.05
CA VAL A 97 8.79 -8.69 -25.85
C VAL A 97 8.86 -8.08 -24.45
N LEU A 98 9.90 -8.42 -23.70
CA LEU A 98 10.18 -7.89 -22.38
C LEU A 98 11.08 -6.66 -22.48
N ALA A 99 10.76 -5.61 -21.73
CA ALA A 99 11.71 -4.57 -21.37
C ALA A 99 12.37 -4.96 -20.06
N VAL A 100 13.69 -5.11 -20.09
CA VAL A 100 14.49 -5.48 -18.93
C VAL A 100 15.35 -4.28 -18.54
N LYS A 101 15.33 -3.94 -17.25
CA LYS A 101 16.19 -2.90 -16.65
C LYS A 101 17.16 -3.53 -15.68
N ARG A 102 18.26 -2.82 -15.38
CA ARG A 102 19.18 -3.21 -14.32
C ARG A 102 18.50 -3.00 -12.96
N GLN A 103 18.66 -3.94 -12.04
CA GLN A 103 18.20 -3.78 -10.67
C GLN A 103 19.19 -2.87 -9.94
N ASP A 104 18.84 -1.60 -9.78
CA ASP A 104 19.65 -0.66 -9.02
C ASP A 104 19.36 -0.80 -7.51
N ASN A 105 20.42 -0.90 -6.71
CA ASN A 105 20.35 -0.99 -5.25
C ASN A 105 19.90 0.32 -4.57
N ASP A 106 19.46 1.34 -5.31
CA ASP A 106 18.94 2.60 -4.77
C ASP A 106 17.49 2.44 -4.26
N SER A 107 17.28 1.40 -3.45
CA SER A 107 15.98 1.06 -2.89
C SER A 107 15.49 2.12 -1.89
N SER A 108 16.37 3.00 -1.38
CA SER A 108 16.03 4.05 -0.41
C SER A 108 15.01 5.05 -0.96
N ARG A 109 15.20 5.56 -2.19
CA ARG A 109 14.25 6.47 -2.84
C ARG A 109 12.91 5.80 -3.14
N PHE A 110 12.95 4.53 -3.52
CA PHE A 110 11.76 3.71 -3.76
C PHE A 110 10.94 3.52 -2.47
N TYR A 111 11.59 3.22 -1.35
CA TYR A 111 10.91 3.11 -0.05
C TYR A 111 10.37 4.47 0.43
N GLU A 112 11.06 5.58 0.18
CA GLU A 112 10.58 6.93 0.54
C GLU A 112 9.32 7.33 -0.24
N GLU A 113 9.27 7.07 -1.55
CA GLU A 113 8.09 7.37 -2.38
C GLU A 113 6.90 6.47 -2.00
N ILE A 114 7.16 5.20 -1.68
CA ILE A 114 6.12 4.25 -1.28
C ILE A 114 5.56 4.57 0.10
N MET A 115 6.43 4.88 1.08
CA MET A 115 6.01 5.14 2.45
C MET A 115 5.15 6.42 2.52
N THR A 116 5.55 7.48 1.82
CA THR A 116 4.80 8.74 1.79
C THR A 116 3.44 8.57 1.11
N GLY A 117 3.37 7.92 -0.05
CA GLY A 117 2.11 7.64 -0.73
C GLY A 117 1.16 6.74 0.09
N SER A 118 1.70 5.73 0.75
CA SER A 118 0.91 4.77 1.56
C SER A 118 0.27 5.42 2.77
N VAL A 119 0.97 6.32 3.46
CA VAL A 119 0.44 7.01 4.65
C VAL A 119 -0.76 7.87 4.28
N PHE A 120 -0.72 8.54 3.13
CA PHE A 120 -1.85 9.33 2.66
C PHE A 120 -3.03 8.47 2.23
N ASP A 121 -2.83 7.29 1.64
CA ASP A 121 -3.93 6.41 1.20
C ASP A 121 -4.76 5.83 2.38
N ILE A 122 -4.18 5.73 3.58
CA ILE A 122 -4.83 5.13 4.78
C ILE A 122 -5.70 6.15 5.55
N TRP A 123 -5.71 7.43 5.14
CA TRP A 123 -6.45 8.49 5.80
C TRP A 123 -7.91 8.17 6.19
N PRO A 124 -8.71 7.40 5.41
CA PRO A 124 -10.09 7.13 5.77
C PRO A 124 -10.25 6.24 6.99
N VAL A 125 -9.32 5.28 7.16
CA VAL A 125 -9.34 4.35 8.29
C VAL A 125 -9.09 5.12 9.59
N PHE A 126 -8.15 6.08 9.56
CA PHE A 126 -7.92 6.99 10.68
C PHE A 126 -9.15 7.87 10.97
N VAL A 127 -9.82 8.39 9.94
CA VAL A 127 -11.05 9.19 10.12
C VAL A 127 -12.15 8.35 10.77
N VAL A 128 -12.45 7.15 10.25
CA VAL A 128 -13.47 6.26 10.82
C VAL A 128 -13.12 5.87 12.26
N SER A 129 -11.87 5.53 12.54
CA SER A 129 -11.39 5.23 13.89
C SER A 129 -11.60 6.41 14.83
N LEU A 130 -11.19 7.63 14.46
CA LEU A 130 -11.40 8.83 15.27
C LEU A 130 -12.88 9.12 15.53
N LEU A 131 -13.75 8.90 14.55
CA LEU A 131 -15.20 9.03 14.70
C LEU A 131 -15.75 8.03 15.73
N THR A 132 -15.31 6.77 15.70
CA THR A 132 -15.72 5.77 16.69
C THR A 132 -15.25 6.14 18.11
N VAL A 133 -14.00 6.60 18.26
CA VAL A 133 -13.46 7.08 19.54
C VAL A 133 -14.26 8.27 20.08
N TYR A 134 -14.61 9.22 19.21
CA TYR A 134 -15.44 10.36 19.58
C TYR A 134 -16.84 9.94 20.03
N SER A 135 -17.49 9.02 19.32
CA SER A 135 -18.80 8.50 19.72
C SER A 135 -18.75 7.77 21.07
N ALA A 136 -17.70 6.98 21.31
CA ALA A 136 -17.49 6.29 22.58
C ALA A 136 -17.24 7.27 23.73
N GLY A 137 -16.51 8.36 23.48
CA GLY A 137 -16.27 9.41 24.47
C GLY A 137 -17.54 10.17 24.86
N VAL A 138 -18.42 10.46 23.90
CA VAL A 138 -19.74 11.06 24.16
C VAL A 138 -20.62 10.11 24.98
N LEU A 139 -20.63 8.82 24.64
CA LEU A 139 -21.37 7.78 25.38
C LEU A 139 -20.83 7.61 26.81
N ALA A 140 -19.51 7.55 26.98
CA ALA A 140 -18.87 7.46 28.29
C ALA A 140 -19.21 8.67 29.17
N TRP A 141 -19.16 9.88 28.60
CA TRP A 141 -19.58 11.09 29.30
C TRP A 141 -21.07 11.03 29.69
N PHE A 142 -21.94 10.59 28.78
CA PHE A 142 -23.36 10.49 29.05
C PHE A 142 -23.68 9.52 30.20
N LEU A 143 -22.98 8.38 30.25
CA LEU A 143 -23.17 7.36 31.29
C LEU A 143 -22.57 7.77 32.65
N ASP A 144 -21.52 8.59 32.68
CA ASP A 144 -20.80 8.96 33.91
C ASP A 144 -21.07 10.40 34.38
N ARG A 145 -22.08 11.06 33.80
CA ARG A 145 -22.42 12.47 34.03
C ARG A 145 -22.80 12.80 35.48
N GLU A 146 -23.33 11.83 36.22
CA GLU A 146 -23.76 12.06 37.62
C GLU A 146 -22.57 12.31 38.56
N GLU A 147 -21.38 11.83 38.20
CA GLU A 147 -20.20 11.85 39.07
C GLU A 147 -19.09 12.81 38.57
N GLN A 148 -19.17 13.29 37.31
CA GLN A 148 -18.07 14.02 36.65
C GLN A 148 -18.53 15.25 35.81
N SER A 149 -18.38 16.46 36.40
CA SER A 149 -18.39 17.82 35.80
C SER A 149 -19.67 18.35 35.10
N SER A 150 -19.86 19.68 35.15
CA SER A 150 -21.12 20.39 34.85
C SER A 150 -21.32 20.86 33.39
N SER A 151 -20.31 20.74 32.52
CA SER A 151 -20.36 21.26 31.14
C SER A 151 -20.09 20.17 30.10
N PHE A 152 -20.96 20.07 29.10
CA PHE A 152 -20.89 19.08 28.01
C PHE A 152 -19.60 19.14 27.20
N VAL A 153 -19.11 20.35 26.86
CA VAL A 153 -17.91 20.49 26.02
C VAL A 153 -16.68 19.93 26.72
N ALA A 154 -16.52 20.27 28.01
CA ALA A 154 -15.43 19.75 28.83
C ALA A 154 -15.56 18.23 29.03
N GLY A 155 -16.76 17.75 29.32
CA GLY A 155 -17.00 16.34 29.56
C GLY A 155 -16.83 15.45 28.32
N VAL A 156 -17.25 15.92 27.13
CA VAL A 156 -17.04 15.21 25.86
C VAL A 156 -15.57 15.19 25.49
N TYR A 157 -14.82 16.27 25.72
CA TYR A 157 -13.37 16.30 25.51
C TYR A 157 -12.65 15.29 26.41
N GLU A 158 -13.02 15.24 27.69
CA GLU A 158 -12.47 14.30 28.66
C GLU A 158 -12.85 12.84 28.33
N GLY A 159 -14.08 12.59 27.89
CA GLY A 159 -14.53 11.28 27.43
C GLY A 159 -13.85 10.82 26.14
N PHE A 160 -13.62 11.74 25.21
CA PHE A 160 -12.84 11.48 24.00
C PHE A 160 -11.39 11.12 24.34
N TRP A 161 -10.74 11.90 25.22
CA TRP A 161 -9.39 11.62 25.69
C TRP A 161 -9.29 10.22 26.30
N TRP A 162 -10.21 9.87 27.21
CA TRP A 162 -10.28 8.53 27.81
C TRP A 162 -10.45 7.43 26.76
N SER A 163 -11.36 7.61 25.81
CA SER A 163 -11.62 6.62 24.76
C SER A 163 -10.40 6.45 23.84
N PHE A 164 -9.68 7.54 23.54
CA PHE A 164 -8.49 7.56 22.69
C PHE A 164 -7.30 6.84 23.34
N ILE A 165 -6.99 7.14 24.60
CA ILE A 165 -5.90 6.48 25.34
C ILE A 165 -6.19 5.00 25.61
N THR A 166 -7.48 4.65 25.67
CA THR A 166 -7.95 3.27 25.80
C THR A 166 -7.80 2.51 24.48
N MET A 167 -8.19 3.11 23.35
CA MET A 167 -8.04 2.49 22.02
C MET A 167 -6.57 2.27 21.65
N THR A 168 -5.71 3.25 21.97
CA THR A 168 -4.27 3.16 21.73
C THR A 168 -3.54 2.26 22.74
N THR A 169 -4.25 1.68 23.71
CA THR A 169 -3.73 0.82 24.78
C THR A 169 -2.70 1.49 25.71
N VAL A 170 -2.54 2.82 25.62
CA VAL A 170 -1.60 3.59 26.46
C VAL A 170 -2.07 3.62 27.92
N GLY A 171 -3.37 3.88 28.13
CA GLY A 171 -4.03 3.73 29.43
C GLY A 171 -3.38 4.48 30.60
N TYR A 172 -3.26 5.81 30.52
CA TYR A 172 -2.68 6.63 31.60
C TYR A 172 -3.37 6.50 32.97
N GLY A 173 -4.63 6.06 33.01
CA GLY A 173 -5.37 5.85 34.26
C GLY A 173 -5.74 7.14 35.00
N ASP A 174 -5.60 8.29 34.33
CA ASP A 174 -5.97 9.62 34.83
C ASP A 174 -7.49 9.78 34.96
N ARG A 175 -8.24 9.11 34.09
CA ARG A 175 -9.71 9.07 34.10
C ARG A 175 -10.19 7.63 33.98
N CYS A 176 -11.17 7.27 34.80
CA CYS A 176 -11.81 5.96 34.80
C CYS A 176 -13.31 6.12 35.05
N PRO A 177 -14.17 5.33 34.37
CA PRO A 177 -15.61 5.34 34.58
C PRO A 177 -15.94 4.90 36.01
N LYS A 178 -16.69 5.72 36.75
CA LYS A 178 -17.01 5.43 38.15
C LYS A 178 -18.34 4.72 38.31
N SER A 179 -19.34 5.11 37.53
CA SER A 179 -20.69 4.54 37.56
C SER A 179 -20.72 3.09 37.02
N LYS A 180 -21.64 2.28 37.58
CA LYS A 180 -21.86 0.89 37.15
C LYS A 180 -22.14 0.75 35.64
N PRO A 181 -23.04 1.55 35.01
CA PRO A 181 -23.27 1.45 33.57
C PRO A 181 -22.06 1.90 32.74
N ALA A 182 -21.30 2.92 33.17
CA ALA A 182 -20.10 3.34 32.45
C ALA A 182 -18.99 2.28 32.51
N ARG A 183 -18.86 1.54 33.63
CA ARG A 183 -17.92 0.40 33.73
C ARG A 183 -18.30 -0.75 32.80
N ALA A 184 -19.59 -1.08 32.70
CA ALA A 184 -20.06 -2.10 31.76
C ALA A 184 -19.77 -1.70 30.30
N PHE A 185 -20.03 -0.44 29.95
CA PHE A 185 -19.68 0.12 28.64
C PHE A 185 -18.18 0.05 28.37
N ALA A 186 -17.33 0.38 29.35
CA ALA A 186 -15.89 0.36 29.18
C ALA A 186 -15.34 -1.03 28.85
N ILE A 187 -15.90 -2.11 29.41
CA ILE A 187 -15.52 -3.48 29.07
C ILE A 187 -15.83 -3.77 27.60
N VAL A 188 -17.00 -3.36 27.10
CA VAL A 188 -17.38 -3.53 25.70
C VAL A 188 -16.49 -2.69 24.79
N TRP A 189 -16.21 -1.44 25.17
CA TRP A 189 -15.33 -0.55 24.42
C TRP A 189 -13.90 -1.10 24.30
N LEU A 190 -13.37 -1.73 25.35
CA LEU A 190 -12.05 -2.38 25.32
C LEU A 190 -11.99 -3.49 24.26
N LEU A 191 -13.02 -4.34 24.19
CA LEU A 191 -13.07 -5.42 23.18
C LEU A 191 -13.16 -4.87 21.76
N ILE A 192 -14.01 -3.86 21.55
CA ILE A 192 -14.15 -3.19 20.25
C ILE A 192 -12.84 -2.50 19.85
N SER A 193 -12.18 -1.84 20.79
CA SER A 193 -10.92 -1.12 20.58
C SER A 193 -9.80 -2.03 20.09
N ILE A 194 -9.66 -3.23 20.65
CA ILE A 194 -8.66 -4.21 20.22
C ILE A 194 -8.91 -4.62 18.76
N VAL A 195 -10.17 -4.89 18.40
CA VAL A 195 -10.56 -5.24 17.04
C VAL A 195 -10.28 -4.09 16.06
N LEU A 196 -10.63 -2.85 16.44
CA LEU A 196 -10.35 -1.66 15.64
C LEU A 196 -8.85 -1.45 15.42
N LEU A 197 -8.02 -1.65 16.46
CA LEU A 197 -6.57 -1.55 16.35
C LEU A 197 -5.99 -2.60 15.39
N SER A 198 -6.48 -3.84 15.46
CA SER A 198 -6.11 -4.90 14.51
C SER A 198 -6.48 -4.53 13.07
N PHE A 199 -7.64 -3.92 12.84
CA PHE A 199 -8.04 -3.48 11.52
C PHE A 199 -7.14 -2.36 10.97
N ILE A 200 -6.72 -1.40 11.80
CA ILE A 200 -5.78 -0.35 11.38
C ILE A 200 -4.45 -0.98 10.93
N MET A 201 -3.91 -1.92 11.71
CA MET A 201 -2.67 -2.62 11.37
C MET A 201 -2.79 -3.45 10.09
N ALA A 202 -3.91 -4.16 9.90
CA ALA A 202 -4.18 -4.92 8.69
C ALA A 202 -4.29 -4.00 7.45
N ALA A 203 -4.98 -2.86 7.59
CA ALA A 203 -5.09 -1.86 6.52
C ALA A 203 -3.73 -1.27 6.13
N MET A 204 -2.87 -0.98 7.12
CA MET A 204 -1.49 -0.54 6.88
C MET A 204 -0.70 -1.59 6.11
N SER A 205 -0.70 -2.85 6.57
CA SER A 205 0.03 -3.93 5.90
C SER A 205 -0.45 -4.16 4.47
N SER A 206 -1.77 -4.19 4.24
CA SER A 206 -2.36 -4.39 2.92
C SER A 206 -2.00 -3.24 1.95
N THR A 207 -2.06 -1.99 2.42
CA THR A 207 -1.72 -0.82 1.59
C THR A 207 -0.24 -0.80 1.23
N LEU A 208 0.65 -1.19 2.16
CA LEU A 208 2.08 -1.33 1.88
C LEU A 208 2.34 -2.40 0.82
N THR A 209 1.73 -3.58 0.95
CA THR A 209 1.87 -4.63 -0.07
C THR A 209 1.30 -4.19 -1.42
N ALA A 210 0.13 -3.54 -1.42
CA ALA A 210 -0.52 -3.06 -2.62
C ALA A 210 0.28 -1.94 -3.31
N THR A 211 0.92 -1.03 -2.57
CA THR A 211 1.75 0.04 -3.15
C THR A 211 3.06 -0.49 -3.71
N VAL A 212 3.70 -1.48 -3.08
CA VAL A 212 4.86 -2.18 -3.66
C VAL A 212 4.48 -2.82 -5.00
N VAL A 213 3.36 -3.55 -5.05
CA VAL A 213 2.86 -4.16 -6.29
C VAL A 213 2.40 -3.11 -7.31
N ARG A 214 1.80 -2.00 -6.87
CA ARG A 214 1.42 -0.89 -7.77
C ARG A 214 2.63 -0.16 -8.31
N SER A 215 3.70 0.00 -7.53
CA SER A 215 4.93 0.64 -7.99
C SER A 215 5.55 -0.18 -9.12
N GLN A 216 5.61 -1.50 -8.95
CA GLN A 216 5.97 -2.47 -10.00
C GLN A 216 5.08 -2.30 -11.26
N LYS A 217 3.78 -2.05 -11.07
CA LYS A 217 2.82 -1.86 -12.17
C LYS A 217 2.82 -0.43 -12.76
N LYS A 218 3.28 0.59 -12.04
CA LYS A 218 3.29 1.98 -12.52
C LYS A 218 4.41 2.16 -13.54
N ASP A 219 5.55 1.53 -13.33
CA ASP A 219 6.58 1.32 -14.36
C ASP A 219 5.97 0.65 -15.61
N PHE A 220 5.11 -0.35 -15.42
CA PHE A 220 4.39 -1.02 -16.51
C PHE A 220 3.32 -0.16 -17.22
N ASN A 221 2.82 0.92 -16.61
CA ASN A 221 1.64 1.66 -17.10
C ASN A 221 1.93 3.13 -17.47
N ILE A 222 3.09 3.69 -17.12
CA ILE A 222 3.60 4.95 -17.70
C ILE A 222 3.58 4.87 -19.24
N ASP A 223 3.68 3.67 -19.80
CA ASP A 223 3.57 3.39 -21.24
C ASP A 223 2.15 3.31 -21.82
N ARG A 224 1.10 3.27 -21.00
CA ARG A 224 -0.26 3.02 -21.52
C ARG A 224 -1.07 4.29 -21.73
N ASN A 225 -0.79 5.36 -20.99
CA ASN A 225 -1.63 6.56 -20.96
C ASN A 225 -0.95 7.90 -21.26
N SER A 226 0.31 7.93 -21.74
CA SER A 226 0.77 9.08 -22.54
C SER A 226 0.09 9.04 -23.91
N LYS A 227 -1.23 9.25 -23.93
CA LYS A 227 -1.82 9.95 -25.06
C LYS A 227 -1.24 11.35 -24.94
N ALA A 228 -0.37 11.71 -25.87
CA ALA A 228 0.02 13.09 -26.12
C ALA A 228 -1.27 13.93 -26.21
N SER A 229 -1.64 14.55 -25.09
CA SER A 229 -2.66 15.59 -25.08
C SER A 229 -2.09 16.73 -25.87
N LYS A 230 -2.52 16.82 -27.14
CA LYS A 230 -2.36 18.02 -27.96
C LYS A 230 -3.14 19.14 -27.27
N THR A 231 -2.50 19.86 -26.37
CA THR A 231 -2.97 21.16 -25.91
C THR A 231 -1.76 22.09 -25.83
N PRO A 232 -1.74 23.21 -26.56
CA PRO A 232 -0.68 24.19 -26.42
C PRO A 232 -0.86 24.83 -25.04
N VAL A 233 0.01 24.47 -24.09
CA VAL A 233 0.00 25.13 -22.78
C VAL A 233 0.62 26.50 -22.97
N ASN A 234 -0.24 27.52 -22.95
CA ASN A 234 0.16 28.91 -22.83
C ASN A 234 1.02 29.09 -21.58
N LEU A 235 2.18 29.71 -21.79
CA LEU A 235 3.08 30.19 -20.75
C LEU A 235 2.30 30.99 -19.70
N VAL A 236 2.28 30.51 -18.47
CA VAL A 236 2.07 31.35 -17.30
C VAL A 236 3.43 31.51 -16.62
N TYR A 237 3.96 32.72 -16.73
CA TYR A 237 5.09 33.22 -15.95
C TYR A 237 4.78 33.07 -14.46
N LEU A 238 5.63 32.37 -13.70
CA LEU A 238 5.81 32.65 -12.29
C LEU A 238 7.27 32.50 -11.87
N SER A 239 7.66 33.47 -11.06
CA SER A 239 9.00 33.96 -10.81
C SER A 239 9.68 33.24 -9.64
N ARG A 240 10.98 32.98 -9.84
CA ARG A 240 12.07 32.94 -8.85
C ARG A 240 12.11 31.85 -7.77
N LYS A 241 13.23 31.11 -7.90
CA LYS A 241 14.09 30.51 -6.87
C LYS A 241 13.62 29.19 -6.26
N GLU A 242 13.73 28.15 -7.07
CA GLU A 242 14.67 27.03 -6.88
C GLU A 242 14.50 26.10 -8.10
N CYS A 243 15.43 26.20 -9.06
CA CYS A 243 15.49 25.25 -10.17
C CYS A 243 16.09 23.95 -9.64
N PHE A 244 15.26 23.09 -9.03
CA PHE A 244 15.59 21.68 -8.93
C PHE A 244 15.18 21.01 -10.24
N PHE A 245 16.21 20.70 -11.02
CA PHE A 245 16.21 19.94 -12.27
C PHE A 245 15.06 18.93 -12.39
N ILE A 246 14.03 19.25 -13.19
CA ILE A 246 13.22 18.22 -13.84
C ILE A 246 13.87 17.97 -15.20
N THR A 247 14.99 17.25 -15.20
CA THR A 247 15.34 16.45 -16.37
C THR A 247 14.28 15.35 -16.46
N VAL A 248 13.38 15.48 -17.41
CA VAL A 248 12.71 14.31 -17.99
C VAL A 248 13.84 13.46 -18.56
N LEU A 249 14.32 12.47 -17.79
CA LEU A 249 15.26 11.48 -18.27
C LEU A 249 14.56 10.74 -19.41
N GLU A 250 14.99 11.01 -20.64
CA GLU A 250 14.60 10.19 -21.78
C GLU A 250 15.28 8.83 -21.60
N ASN A 251 14.52 7.86 -21.08
CA ASN A 251 15.00 6.49 -20.89
C ASN A 251 15.52 5.91 -22.23
N ILE A 252 16.79 5.53 -22.26
CA ILE A 252 17.45 5.03 -23.46
C ILE A 252 17.19 3.52 -23.54
N ALA A 253 16.43 3.12 -24.58
CA ALA A 253 16.16 1.71 -24.86
C ALA A 253 17.05 1.19 -26.00
N ALA A 254 17.44 -0.09 -25.93
CA ALA A 254 18.22 -0.75 -26.96
C ALA A 254 17.70 -2.16 -27.30
N ALA A 255 17.99 -2.61 -28.51
CA ALA A 255 17.65 -3.94 -29.00
C ALA A 255 18.71 -4.46 -29.97
N VAL A 256 18.67 -5.75 -30.27
CA VAL A 256 19.54 -6.35 -31.28
C VAL A 256 19.17 -5.84 -32.68
N ALA A 257 20.16 -5.48 -33.48
CA ALA A 257 19.95 -4.94 -34.83
C ALA A 257 19.18 -5.93 -35.71
N ASN A 258 18.21 -5.42 -36.48
CA ASN A 258 17.35 -6.19 -37.39
C ASN A 258 16.48 -7.29 -36.75
N SER A 259 16.45 -7.36 -35.42
CA SER A 259 15.63 -8.32 -34.69
C SER A 259 14.13 -7.95 -34.74
N PRO A 260 13.21 -8.89 -34.50
CA PRO A 260 11.79 -8.60 -34.42
C PRO A 260 11.46 -7.62 -33.29
N GLU A 261 12.20 -7.66 -32.17
CA GLU A 261 12.07 -6.74 -31.05
C GLU A 261 12.43 -5.32 -31.49
N TYR A 262 13.54 -5.15 -32.22
CA TYR A 262 13.94 -3.86 -32.79
C TYR A 262 12.89 -3.32 -33.78
N LYS A 263 12.41 -4.16 -34.70
CA LYS A 263 11.36 -3.77 -35.67
C LYS A 263 10.05 -3.39 -34.99
N LEU A 264 9.66 -4.10 -33.93
CA LEU A 264 8.50 -3.77 -33.11
C LEU A 264 8.70 -2.44 -32.38
N ALA A 265 9.90 -2.21 -31.85
CA ALA A 265 10.30 -1.02 -31.14
C ALA A 265 10.22 0.23 -32.04
N VAL A 266 10.82 0.18 -33.22
CA VAL A 266 10.81 1.27 -34.22
C VAL A 266 9.44 1.44 -34.89
N GLY A 267 8.68 0.35 -35.04
CA GLY A 267 7.36 0.38 -35.65
C GLY A 267 6.27 0.81 -34.67
N SER A 268 5.73 -0.17 -33.93
CA SER A 268 4.53 0.00 -33.10
C SER A 268 4.78 0.72 -31.77
N LEU A 269 6.04 0.88 -31.37
CA LEU A 269 6.44 1.42 -30.06
C LEU A 269 7.27 2.71 -30.17
N SER A 270 7.47 3.27 -31.36
CA SER A 270 8.30 4.47 -31.58
C SER A 270 7.77 5.72 -30.89
N ALA A 271 6.46 5.78 -30.62
CA ALA A 271 5.85 6.86 -29.84
C ALA A 271 6.10 6.75 -28.32
N LYS A 272 6.60 5.61 -27.84
CA LYS A 272 6.74 5.28 -26.42
C LYS A 272 8.20 5.07 -26.00
N LEU A 273 9.01 4.50 -26.88
CA LEU A 273 10.41 4.18 -26.62
C LEU A 273 11.30 4.92 -27.62
N LYS A 274 12.27 5.68 -27.10
CA LYS A 274 13.34 6.27 -27.90
C LYS A 274 14.48 5.26 -27.99
N LEU A 275 14.55 4.55 -29.12
CA LEU A 275 15.69 3.67 -29.39
C LEU A 275 16.88 4.52 -29.86
N THR A 276 17.98 4.43 -29.12
CA THR A 276 19.19 5.23 -29.42
C THR A 276 20.29 4.37 -30.02
N THR A 277 20.39 3.09 -29.64
CA THR A 277 21.51 2.22 -30.03
C THR A 277 21.04 0.83 -30.49
N ASN A 278 21.72 0.30 -31.51
CA ASN A 278 21.54 -1.06 -31.98
C ASN A 278 22.77 -1.90 -31.65
N TYR A 279 22.57 -3.15 -31.24
CA TYR A 279 23.66 -4.06 -30.90
C TYR A 279 23.66 -5.28 -31.82
N SER A 280 24.83 -5.80 -32.17
CA SER A 280 24.94 -6.94 -33.08
C SER A 280 24.59 -8.29 -32.44
N SER A 281 24.71 -8.39 -31.11
CA SER A 281 24.54 -9.65 -30.36
C SER A 281 23.89 -9.38 -29.01
N VAL A 282 23.17 -10.38 -28.50
CA VAL A 282 22.51 -10.35 -27.19
C VAL A 282 23.53 -10.13 -26.06
N GLU A 283 24.72 -10.74 -26.17
CA GLU A 283 25.78 -10.63 -25.16
C GLU A 283 26.30 -9.20 -25.02
N ARG A 284 26.42 -8.46 -26.14
CA ARG A 284 26.83 -7.05 -26.14
C ARG A 284 25.73 -6.16 -25.57
N LEU A 285 24.48 -6.42 -25.95
CA LEU A 285 23.31 -5.71 -25.43
C LEU A 285 23.21 -5.84 -23.89
N ILE A 286 23.42 -7.04 -23.36
CA ILE A 286 23.38 -7.29 -21.91
C ILE A 286 24.59 -6.66 -21.19
N ARG A 287 25.77 -6.67 -21.82
CA ARG A 287 26.94 -5.99 -21.26
C ARG A 287 26.70 -4.48 -21.14
N ALA A 288 26.14 -3.85 -22.17
CA ALA A 288 25.76 -2.45 -22.16
C ALA A 288 24.77 -2.12 -21.03
N LEU A 289 23.78 -3.00 -20.79
CA LEU A 289 22.85 -2.84 -19.67
C LEU A 289 23.55 -2.94 -18.30
N LYS A 290 24.48 -3.88 -18.14
CA LYS A 290 25.24 -4.05 -16.89
C LYS A 290 26.13 -2.83 -16.61
N GLU A 291 26.81 -2.33 -17.64
CA GLU A 291 27.68 -1.15 -17.59
C GLU A 291 26.89 0.16 -17.43
N GLY A 292 25.58 0.14 -17.66
CA GLY A 292 24.72 1.32 -17.55
C GLY A 292 24.80 2.26 -18.75
N GLU A 293 25.20 1.75 -19.93
CA GLU A 293 25.15 2.50 -21.19
C GLU A 293 23.70 2.72 -21.67
N VAL A 294 22.80 1.80 -21.28
CA VAL A 294 21.38 1.79 -21.64
C VAL A 294 20.56 1.52 -20.39
N ASP A 295 19.41 2.18 -20.29
CA ASP A 295 18.51 2.02 -19.14
C ASP A 295 17.63 0.77 -19.28
N TYR A 296 17.24 0.46 -20.52
CA TYR A 296 16.36 -0.66 -20.86
C TYR A 296 16.86 -1.43 -22.09
N ILE A 297 16.71 -2.75 -22.04
CA ILE A 297 16.89 -3.62 -23.22
C ILE A 297 15.57 -4.29 -23.57
N LEU A 298 15.32 -4.46 -24.87
CA LEU A 298 14.18 -5.21 -25.38
C LEU A 298 14.62 -6.59 -25.81
N VAL A 299 14.00 -7.62 -25.21
CA VAL A 299 14.34 -9.02 -25.43
C VAL A 299 13.10 -9.90 -25.56
N ASP A 300 13.24 -11.00 -26.31
CA ASP A 300 12.21 -12.04 -26.40
C ASP A 300 11.84 -12.59 -25.01
N MET A 301 10.55 -12.82 -24.74
CA MET A 301 10.08 -13.33 -23.44
C MET A 301 10.71 -14.66 -23.01
N TYR A 302 11.09 -15.53 -23.95
CA TYR A 302 11.74 -16.79 -23.62
C TYR A 302 13.26 -16.67 -23.45
N LEU A 303 13.86 -15.55 -23.81
CA LEU A 303 15.31 -15.36 -23.73
C LEU A 303 15.86 -15.46 -22.29
N PRO A 304 15.28 -14.81 -21.26
CA PRO A 304 15.78 -14.94 -19.89
C PRO A 304 15.67 -16.36 -19.33
N VAL A 305 14.65 -17.10 -19.77
CA VAL A 305 14.42 -18.49 -19.35
C VAL A 305 15.42 -19.44 -20.02
N LYS A 306 15.77 -19.18 -21.29
CA LYS A 306 16.65 -20.03 -22.10
C LYS A 306 18.13 -19.74 -21.90
N ARG A 307 18.52 -18.47 -21.87
CA ARG A 307 19.90 -18.01 -21.70
C ARG A 307 20.19 -17.70 -20.22
N LYS A 308 20.08 -18.73 -19.36
CA LYS A 308 20.44 -18.64 -17.94
C LYS A 308 21.90 -18.23 -17.73
N ASP A 309 22.78 -18.45 -18.72
CA ASP A 309 24.17 -17.98 -18.72
C ASP A 309 24.27 -16.44 -18.70
N LEU A 310 23.35 -15.75 -19.38
CA LEU A 310 23.32 -14.29 -19.41
C LEU A 310 22.45 -13.73 -18.29
N PHE A 311 21.31 -14.37 -18.04
CA PHE A 311 20.32 -14.00 -17.03
C PHE A 311 20.45 -14.87 -15.76
N ASN A 312 21.69 -14.96 -15.23
CA ASN A 312 21.93 -15.63 -13.95
C ASN A 312 21.84 -14.62 -12.80
N GLY A 313 21.04 -14.91 -11.78
CA GLY A 313 20.91 -14.09 -10.56
C GLY A 313 19.93 -12.91 -10.68
N SER A 314 19.79 -12.16 -9.59
CA SER A 314 18.84 -11.03 -9.42
C SER A 314 19.50 -9.67 -9.68
N TRP A 315 20.23 -9.53 -10.79
CA TRP A 315 20.83 -8.23 -11.17
C TRP A 315 19.96 -7.43 -12.14
N PHE A 316 18.84 -8.02 -12.59
CA PHE A 316 17.95 -7.45 -13.57
C PHE A 316 16.50 -7.57 -13.09
N GLU A 317 15.66 -6.66 -13.58
CA GLU A 317 14.23 -6.61 -13.29
C GLU A 317 13.46 -6.46 -14.61
N ILE A 318 12.29 -7.11 -14.69
CA ILE A 318 11.39 -6.96 -15.84
C ILE A 318 10.58 -5.69 -15.63
N ALA A 319 10.90 -4.64 -16.38
CA ALA A 319 10.20 -3.36 -16.30
C ALA A 319 8.83 -3.39 -17.01
N ALA A 320 8.77 -4.03 -18.18
CA ALA A 320 7.53 -4.12 -18.95
C ALA A 320 7.42 -5.38 -19.82
N LEU A 321 6.18 -5.74 -20.16
CA LEU A 321 5.84 -6.75 -21.16
C LEU A 321 4.98 -6.12 -22.25
N TYR A 322 5.52 -6.05 -23.46
CA TYR A 322 4.78 -5.64 -24.65
C TYR A 322 4.23 -6.87 -25.36
N LYS A 323 2.90 -6.98 -25.40
CA LYS A 323 2.22 -8.07 -26.12
C LYS A 323 2.52 -7.97 -27.61
N ALA A 324 3.19 -8.97 -28.14
CA ALA A 324 3.53 -9.09 -29.55
C ALA A 324 3.62 -10.56 -29.90
N LYS A 325 2.99 -10.97 -31.00
CA LYS A 325 3.12 -12.34 -31.49
C LYS A 325 4.38 -12.42 -32.34
N ILE A 326 5.42 -13.03 -31.79
CA ILE A 326 6.64 -13.33 -32.52
C ILE A 326 6.67 -14.84 -32.73
N SER A 327 6.76 -15.28 -33.98
CA SER A 327 6.82 -16.69 -34.33
C SER A 327 8.19 -17.02 -34.89
N HIS A 328 8.87 -17.98 -34.28
CA HIS A 328 10.06 -18.62 -34.83
C HIS A 328 9.62 -19.91 -35.54
N GLY A 329 10.06 -20.09 -36.78
CA GLY A 329 9.52 -21.15 -37.61
C GLY A 329 10.35 -21.51 -38.83
N ILE A 330 9.74 -22.29 -39.71
CA ILE A 330 10.34 -22.81 -40.94
C ILE A 330 9.74 -22.07 -42.12
N LEU A 331 10.58 -21.60 -43.04
CA LEU A 331 10.15 -21.08 -44.32
C LEU A 331 10.40 -22.13 -45.42
N LEU A 332 9.31 -22.56 -46.06
CA LEU A 332 9.30 -23.54 -47.15
C LEU A 332 9.17 -22.83 -48.50
N ARG A 333 9.94 -23.26 -49.49
CA ARG A 333 9.91 -22.79 -50.89
C ARG A 333 10.09 -23.97 -51.86
N GLY A 334 9.63 -23.79 -53.09
CA GLY A 334 9.81 -24.78 -54.16
C GLY A 334 9.24 -26.16 -53.79
N ASP A 335 10.03 -27.21 -54.02
CA ASP A 335 9.61 -28.60 -53.74
C ASP A 335 9.32 -28.88 -52.26
N ALA A 336 9.89 -28.09 -51.34
CA ALA A 336 9.64 -28.25 -49.91
C ALA A 336 8.22 -27.84 -49.50
N LEU A 337 7.45 -27.16 -50.36
CA LEU A 337 6.05 -26.82 -50.08
C LEU A 337 5.17 -28.06 -49.89
N LYS A 338 5.50 -29.19 -50.56
CA LYS A 338 4.78 -30.46 -50.40
C LYS A 338 4.93 -31.06 -49.00
N LEU A 339 6.01 -30.69 -48.29
CA LEU A 339 6.30 -31.15 -46.94
C LEU A 339 5.50 -30.41 -45.86
N ALA A 340 4.81 -29.32 -46.21
CA ALA A 340 4.21 -28.43 -45.23
C ALA A 340 3.19 -29.11 -44.31
N SER A 341 2.26 -29.88 -44.86
CA SER A 341 1.21 -30.55 -44.07
C SER A 341 1.80 -31.60 -43.13
N ALA A 342 2.82 -32.33 -43.60
CA ALA A 342 3.53 -33.33 -42.79
C ALA A 342 4.31 -32.68 -41.63
N LEU A 343 4.95 -31.55 -41.88
CA LEU A 343 5.66 -30.79 -40.87
C LEU A 343 4.72 -30.22 -39.81
N GLU A 344 3.59 -29.64 -40.20
CA GLU A 344 2.58 -29.13 -39.27
C GLU A 344 2.05 -30.24 -38.34
N GLU A 345 1.77 -31.42 -38.90
CA GLU A 345 1.34 -32.59 -38.14
C GLU A 345 2.43 -33.08 -37.16
N MET A 346 3.68 -33.17 -37.62
CA MET A 346 4.80 -33.62 -36.79
C MET A 346 5.14 -32.61 -35.68
N ILE A 347 5.10 -31.31 -35.96
CA ILE A 347 5.33 -30.26 -34.95
C ILE A 347 4.28 -30.33 -33.84
N ALA A 348 3.01 -30.55 -34.21
CA ALA A 348 1.92 -30.72 -33.27
C ALA A 348 2.04 -32.03 -32.47
N TYR A 349 2.37 -33.14 -33.13
CA TYR A 349 2.52 -34.45 -32.51
C TYR A 349 3.68 -34.49 -31.50
N ASP A 350 4.87 -34.03 -31.91
CA ASP A 350 6.06 -34.01 -31.06
C ASP A 350 6.03 -32.88 -30.01
N ASN A 351 4.97 -32.06 -29.97
CA ASN A 351 4.84 -30.91 -29.06
C ASN A 351 6.13 -30.08 -28.98
N VAL A 352 6.70 -29.75 -30.14
CA VAL A 352 8.07 -29.22 -30.25
C VAL A 352 8.28 -27.98 -29.39
N GLN A 353 7.31 -27.08 -29.33
CA GLN A 353 7.35 -25.90 -28.46
C GLN A 353 7.43 -26.28 -26.98
N THR A 354 6.58 -27.18 -26.50
CA THR A 354 6.56 -27.61 -25.10
C THR A 354 7.86 -28.32 -24.74
N ASN A 355 8.37 -29.19 -25.61
CA ASN A 355 9.62 -29.92 -25.37
C ASN A 355 10.84 -28.98 -25.42
N PHE A 356 10.81 -28.00 -26.32
CA PHE A 356 11.80 -26.94 -26.34
C PHE A 356 11.80 -26.20 -25.00
N LEU A 357 10.64 -25.80 -24.47
CA LEU A 357 10.53 -25.05 -23.21
C LEU A 357 10.79 -25.90 -21.95
N LYS A 358 10.33 -27.16 -21.90
CA LYS A 358 10.43 -28.07 -20.74
C LYS A 358 11.86 -28.44 -20.37
N ASN A 359 12.77 -28.54 -21.34
CA ASN A 359 14.18 -28.87 -21.11
C ASN A 359 14.96 -27.82 -20.27
N SER A 360 14.27 -26.86 -19.65
CA SER A 360 14.86 -25.76 -18.88
C SER A 360 14.64 -25.89 -17.36
N ASN A 361 13.64 -26.65 -16.88
CA ASN A 361 13.21 -26.62 -15.48
C ASN A 361 12.81 -28.02 -14.97
N ASP A 362 13.69 -28.66 -14.19
CA ASP A 362 13.28 -29.12 -12.86
C ASP A 362 13.25 -27.83 -12.01
N ASP A 363 12.05 -27.30 -11.79
CA ASP A 363 11.64 -26.46 -10.65
C ASP A 363 10.35 -25.73 -11.03
N GLU A 364 9.27 -26.19 -10.43
CA GLU A 364 7.94 -25.60 -10.50
C GLU A 364 7.93 -24.26 -9.75
N GLY A 365 7.89 -23.16 -10.50
CA GLY A 365 7.53 -21.85 -9.97
C GLY A 365 6.04 -21.80 -9.71
N ALA A 366 5.66 -21.91 -8.44
CA ALA A 366 4.30 -21.82 -7.94
C ALA A 366 3.55 -20.61 -8.50
N ALA A 367 2.37 -20.87 -9.06
CA ALA A 367 1.39 -19.83 -9.37
C ALA A 367 0.82 -19.29 -8.05
N GLU A 368 1.17 -18.05 -7.71
CA GLU A 368 0.59 -17.34 -6.58
C GLU A 368 -0.83 -16.90 -6.94
N SER A 369 -1.82 -17.59 -6.38
CA SER A 369 -3.22 -17.17 -6.44
C SER A 369 -3.41 -15.98 -5.52
N THR A 370 -3.48 -14.77 -6.09
CA THR A 370 -3.87 -13.57 -5.36
C THR A 370 -5.35 -13.68 -4.99
N SER A 371 -5.65 -14.24 -3.82
CA SER A 371 -6.97 -14.12 -3.23
C SER A 371 -7.19 -12.66 -2.85
N ASN A 372 -8.14 -12.00 -3.51
CA ASN A 372 -8.58 -10.66 -3.12
C ASN A 372 -9.26 -10.75 -1.74
N GLU A 373 -8.50 -10.58 -0.67
CA GLU A 373 -9.08 -10.23 0.63
C GLU A 373 -9.68 -8.83 0.48
N TYR A 374 -11.00 -8.77 0.34
CA TYR A 374 -11.73 -7.51 0.32
C TYR A 374 -11.74 -6.93 1.73
N LEU A 375 -10.79 -6.03 2.00
CA LEU A 375 -10.80 -5.23 3.21
C LEU A 375 -12.03 -4.29 3.16
N PHE A 376 -12.87 -4.33 4.19
CA PHE A 376 -14.15 -3.62 4.27
C PHE A 376 -14.04 -2.09 4.04
N PHE A 377 -12.85 -1.52 4.26
CA PHE A 377 -12.54 -0.09 4.11
C PHE A 377 -11.72 0.26 2.85
N ASP A 378 -11.58 -0.66 1.88
CA ASP A 378 -10.96 -0.34 0.60
C ASP A 378 -11.78 0.75 -0.12
N PRO A 379 -11.19 1.87 -0.57
CA PRO A 379 -11.90 2.88 -1.37
C PRO A 379 -12.48 2.34 -2.69
N ALA A 380 -12.01 1.19 -3.18
CA ALA A 380 -12.61 0.47 -4.31
C ALA A 380 -13.85 -0.37 -3.92
N SER A 381 -14.08 -0.60 -2.63
CA SER A 381 -15.23 -1.34 -2.14
C SER A 381 -16.53 -0.54 -2.35
N PRO A 382 -17.60 -1.16 -2.87
CA PRO A 382 -18.89 -0.50 -3.00
C PRO A 382 -19.50 -0.11 -1.65
N PHE A 383 -19.05 -0.73 -0.56
CA PHE A 383 -19.55 -0.48 0.79
C PHE A 383 -18.90 0.74 1.48
N TYR A 384 -17.72 1.16 1.01
CA TYR A 384 -16.93 2.23 1.66
C TYR A 384 -17.71 3.53 1.85
N LYS A 385 -18.38 4.01 0.80
CA LYS A 385 -19.20 5.24 0.89
C LYS A 385 -20.38 5.07 1.84
N GLN A 386 -21.04 3.91 1.82
CA GLN A 386 -22.20 3.66 2.67
C GLN A 386 -21.81 3.63 4.15
N ILE A 387 -20.68 3.03 4.50
CA ILE A 387 -20.19 2.96 5.88
C ILE A 387 -19.84 4.35 6.42
N ILE A 388 -19.17 5.19 5.61
CA ILE A 388 -18.83 6.57 6.01
C ILE A 388 -20.09 7.40 6.25
N PHE A 389 -21.04 7.38 5.32
CA PHE A 389 -22.28 8.16 5.47
C PHE A 389 -23.15 7.64 6.61
N ALA A 390 -23.23 6.32 6.81
CA ALA A 390 -23.94 5.74 7.94
C ALA A 390 -23.29 6.10 9.28
N GLY A 391 -21.95 6.04 9.37
CA GLY A 391 -21.19 6.42 10.55
C GLY A 391 -21.36 7.90 10.91
N LEU A 392 -21.27 8.80 9.91
CA LEU A 392 -21.53 10.23 10.09
C LEU A 392 -22.97 10.51 10.51
N GLY A 393 -23.94 9.78 9.95
CA GLY A 393 -25.35 9.88 10.32
C GLY A 393 -25.59 9.50 11.78
N ILE A 394 -25.05 8.35 12.22
CA ILE A 394 -25.14 7.89 13.60
C ILE A 394 -24.49 8.91 14.56
N LEU A 395 -23.35 9.48 14.19
CA LEU A 395 -22.68 10.49 14.99
C LEU A 395 -23.48 11.78 15.12
N CYS A 396 -24.05 12.26 14.01
CA CYS A 396 -24.91 13.43 14.01
C CYS A 396 -26.13 13.20 14.91
N ILE A 397 -26.72 12.01 14.88
CA ILE A 397 -27.83 11.66 15.77
C ILE A 397 -27.40 11.68 17.24
N PHE A 398 -26.29 11.03 17.63
CA PHE A 398 -25.84 11.02 19.02
C PHE A 398 -25.47 12.41 19.55
N THR A 399 -24.82 13.23 18.73
CA THR A 399 -24.46 14.61 19.08
C THR A 399 -25.67 15.52 19.20
N VAL A 400 -26.62 15.45 18.26
CA VAL A 400 -27.87 16.21 18.34
C VAL A 400 -28.71 15.77 19.53
N CYS A 401 -28.85 14.46 19.78
CA CYS A 401 -29.54 13.94 20.96
C CYS A 401 -28.88 14.43 22.26
N GLY A 402 -27.55 14.42 22.34
CA GLY A 402 -26.79 14.95 23.48
C GLY A 402 -27.04 16.44 23.72
N LEU A 403 -27.01 17.27 22.66
CA LEU A 403 -27.25 18.71 22.73
C LEU A 403 -28.71 19.04 23.08
N VAL A 404 -29.68 18.34 22.48
CA VAL A 404 -31.11 18.52 22.79
C VAL A 404 -31.40 18.13 24.24
N TYR A 405 -30.86 16.99 24.70
CA TYR A 405 -31.01 16.57 26.08
C TYR A 405 -30.36 17.57 27.06
N GLN A 406 -29.21 18.14 26.70
CA GLN A 406 -28.59 19.20 27.50
C GLN A 406 -29.41 20.48 27.52
N MET A 407 -29.98 20.93 26.40
CA MET A 407 -30.86 22.10 26.38
C MET A 407 -32.07 21.89 27.29
N VAL A 408 -32.76 20.76 27.18
CA VAL A 408 -33.93 20.42 28.02
C VAL A 408 -33.53 20.36 29.50
N TYR A 409 -32.41 19.70 29.81
CA TYR A 409 -31.90 19.62 31.18
C TYR A 409 -31.53 20.98 31.76
N THR A 410 -30.85 21.85 30.99
CA THR A 410 -30.45 23.18 31.46
C THR A 410 -31.66 24.10 31.68
N ILE A 411 -32.71 23.97 30.86
CA ILE A 411 -33.98 24.70 31.05
C ILE A 411 -34.66 24.24 32.34
N ASN A 412 -34.82 22.93 32.55
CA ASN A 412 -35.45 22.40 33.76
C ASN A 412 -34.64 22.71 35.03
N ARG A 413 -33.30 22.65 34.95
CA ARG A 413 -32.42 22.96 36.08
C ARG A 413 -32.41 24.45 36.44
N LYS A 414 -32.49 25.37 35.46
CA LYS A 414 -32.66 26.81 35.77
C LYS A 414 -33.94 27.07 36.57
N CYS A 415 -35.00 26.30 36.30
CA CYS A 415 -36.25 26.38 37.05
C CYS A 415 -36.11 25.90 38.49
N GLN A 416 -35.42 24.77 38.73
CA GLN A 416 -35.15 24.27 40.09
C GLN A 416 -34.12 25.09 40.88
N THR A 417 -33.10 25.65 40.21
CA THR A 417 -32.06 26.46 40.89
C THR A 417 -32.66 27.76 41.43
N SER A 418 -33.65 28.34 40.73
CA SER A 418 -34.40 29.51 41.21
C SER A 418 -35.13 29.26 42.53
N GLU A 419 -35.64 28.04 42.76
CA GLU A 419 -36.38 27.67 43.97
C GLU A 419 -35.40 27.41 45.14
N GLN A 420 -34.28 26.73 44.87
CA GLN A 420 -33.23 26.44 45.86
C GLN A 420 -32.38 27.66 46.27
N GLU A 421 -32.20 28.62 45.37
CA GLU A 421 -31.50 29.88 45.65
C GLU A 421 -32.35 30.78 46.56
N THR A 422 -33.68 30.74 46.39
CA THR A 422 -34.64 31.44 47.28
C THR A 422 -34.61 30.87 48.70
N GLU A 423 -34.56 29.54 48.86
CA GLU A 423 -34.49 28.87 50.17
C GLU A 423 -33.13 29.11 50.86
N ARG A 424 -32.01 29.10 50.11
CA ARG A 424 -30.68 29.41 50.64
C ARG A 424 -30.60 30.86 51.15
N ASP A 425 -31.16 31.80 50.41
CA ASP A 425 -31.18 33.22 50.79
C ASP A 425 -32.05 33.50 52.04
N GLU A 426 -33.05 32.67 52.29
CA GLU A 426 -33.89 32.71 53.49
C GLU A 426 -33.12 32.16 54.71
N ILE A 427 -32.47 31.00 54.57
CA ILE A 427 -31.63 30.41 55.62
C ILE A 427 -30.46 31.35 55.99
N GLN A 428 -29.84 31.98 54.99
CA GLN A 428 -28.74 32.90 55.22
C GLN A 428 -29.19 34.17 55.96
N ARG A 429 -30.41 34.65 55.71
CA ARG A 429 -31.03 35.77 56.45
C ARG A 429 -31.32 35.41 57.91
N GLU A 430 -31.91 34.24 58.16
CA GLU A 430 -32.17 33.73 59.51
C GLU A 430 -30.87 33.58 60.31
N LEU A 431 -29.83 33.02 59.69
CA LEU A 431 -28.53 32.86 60.34
C LEU A 431 -27.90 34.21 60.71
N HIS A 432 -27.95 35.19 59.80
CA HIS A 432 -27.44 36.53 60.08
C HIS A 432 -28.19 37.19 61.25
N TYR A 433 -29.51 37.04 61.31
CA TYR A 433 -30.32 37.56 62.40
C TYR A 433 -29.94 36.94 63.76
N LEU A 434 -29.82 35.61 63.82
CA LEU A 434 -29.44 34.90 65.05
C LEU A 434 -28.03 35.29 65.55
N VAL A 435 -27.08 35.43 64.63
CA VAL A 435 -25.70 35.84 64.97
C VAL A 435 -25.68 37.27 65.52
N ASP A 436 -26.42 38.18 64.91
CA ASP A 436 -26.52 39.57 65.37
C ASP A 436 -27.19 39.66 66.75
N GLU A 437 -28.25 38.89 66.99
CA GLU A 437 -28.91 38.81 68.29
C GLU A 437 -27.97 38.28 69.38
N PHE A 438 -27.23 37.21 69.08
CA PHE A 438 -26.24 36.65 69.97
C PHE A 438 -25.15 37.68 70.33
N TYR A 439 -24.64 38.40 69.33
CA TYR A 439 -23.60 39.41 69.54
C TYR A 439 -24.10 40.57 70.43
N ARG A 440 -25.34 41.03 70.21
CA ARG A 440 -25.97 42.04 71.09
C ARG A 440 -26.12 41.54 72.53
N SER A 441 -26.59 40.30 72.70
CA SER A 441 -26.77 39.68 74.02
C SER A 441 -25.43 39.52 74.76
N LEU A 442 -24.40 39.05 74.06
CA LEU A 442 -23.05 38.95 74.61
C LEU A 442 -22.49 40.31 75.02
N ARG A 443 -22.59 41.32 74.15
CA ARG A 443 -22.08 42.66 74.44
C ARG A 443 -22.75 43.25 75.69
N GLN A 444 -24.07 43.07 75.84
CA GLN A 444 -24.78 43.50 77.04
C GLN A 444 -24.29 42.78 78.30
N LYS A 445 -24.13 41.45 78.25
CA LYS A 445 -23.63 40.66 79.40
C LYS A 445 -22.21 41.07 79.77
N TYR A 446 -21.34 41.25 78.77
CA TYR A 446 -19.97 41.70 78.95
C TYR A 446 -19.90 43.07 79.63
N GLU A 447 -20.65 44.06 79.16
CA GLU A 447 -20.66 45.40 79.77
C GLU A 447 -21.24 45.38 81.20
N ARG A 448 -22.25 44.55 81.48
CA ARG A 448 -22.72 44.34 82.87
C ARG A 448 -21.62 43.76 83.76
N LEU A 449 -20.92 42.73 83.30
CA LEU A 449 -19.82 42.08 84.03
C LEU A 449 -18.66 43.06 84.27
N LYS A 450 -18.26 43.82 83.26
CA LYS A 450 -17.23 44.86 83.33
C LYS A 450 -17.57 45.94 84.35
N ASN A 451 -18.81 46.43 84.34
CA ASN A 451 -19.28 47.43 85.31
C ASN A 451 -19.34 46.86 86.74
N MET A 452 -19.77 45.61 86.91
CA MET A 452 -19.72 44.91 88.20
C MET A 452 -18.28 44.75 88.70
N HIS A 453 -17.35 44.39 87.84
CA HIS A 453 -15.93 44.24 88.18
C HIS A 453 -15.31 45.60 88.56
N LYS A 454 -15.59 46.66 87.79
CA LYS A 454 -15.15 48.03 88.12
C LYS A 454 -15.68 48.48 89.49
N LYS A 455 -16.95 48.21 89.79
CA LYS A 455 -17.53 48.52 91.12
C LYS A 455 -16.86 47.71 92.24
N LYS A 456 -16.53 46.43 92.01
CA LYS A 456 -15.79 45.60 92.98
C LYS A 456 -14.38 46.13 93.22
N LEU A 457 -13.63 46.45 92.17
CA LEU A 457 -12.30 47.05 92.28
C LEU A 457 -12.33 48.38 93.04
N LEU A 458 -13.31 49.25 92.76
CA LEU A 458 -13.48 50.50 93.51
C LEU A 458 -13.79 50.28 94.99
N LYS A 459 -14.54 49.22 95.35
CA LYS A 459 -14.78 48.86 96.75
C LYS A 459 -13.50 48.41 97.45
N VAL A 460 -12.71 47.54 96.81
CA VAL A 460 -11.42 47.07 97.34
C VAL A 460 -10.45 48.24 97.50
N ALA A 461 -10.35 49.12 96.51
CA ALA A 461 -9.50 50.31 96.60
C ALA A 461 -9.91 51.27 97.73
N ARG A 462 -11.21 51.44 97.98
CA ARG A 462 -11.70 52.21 99.13
C ARG A 462 -11.36 51.55 100.47
N GLN A 463 -11.51 50.22 100.57
CA GLN A 463 -11.11 49.49 101.79
C GLN A 463 -9.61 49.66 102.07
N ALA A 464 -8.76 49.45 101.06
CA ALA A 464 -7.32 49.64 101.20
C ALA A 464 -6.94 51.08 101.59
N ARG A 465 -7.64 52.09 101.04
CA ARG A 465 -7.44 53.50 101.42
C ARG A 465 -7.83 53.75 102.87
N ASN A 466 -8.97 53.24 103.32
CA ASN A 466 -9.41 53.39 104.71
C ASN A 466 -8.46 52.68 105.68
N GLU A 467 -7.91 51.51 105.31
CA GLU A 467 -6.89 50.81 106.10
C GLU A 467 -5.58 51.60 106.19
N LEU A 468 -5.15 52.24 105.10
CA LEU A 468 -3.98 53.14 105.10
C LEU A 468 -4.19 54.38 105.97
N GLU A 469 -5.36 55.00 105.90
CA GLU A 469 -5.73 56.16 106.74
C GLU A 469 -5.74 55.76 108.22
N ALA A 470 -6.33 54.60 108.58
CA ALA A 470 -6.31 54.09 109.96
C ALA A 470 -4.89 53.74 110.46
N CYS A 471 -4.02 53.22 109.59
CA CYS A 471 -2.61 52.99 109.92
C CYS A 471 -1.83 54.30 110.13
N ALA A 472 -2.13 55.35 109.36
CA ALA A 472 -1.52 56.66 109.53
C ALA A 472 -1.94 57.33 110.85
N GLU A 473 -3.21 57.20 111.23
CA GLU A 473 -3.74 57.72 112.50
C GLU A 473 -3.08 57.02 113.71
N LYS A 474 -2.99 55.69 113.71
CA LYS A 474 -2.26 54.93 114.74
C LYS A 474 -0.78 55.28 114.82
N ARG A 475 -0.14 55.60 113.68
CA ARG A 475 1.26 56.05 113.65
C ARG A 475 1.43 57.42 114.29
N ASN A 476 0.48 58.34 114.08
CA ASN A 476 0.50 59.67 114.69
C ASN A 476 0.24 59.60 116.21
N GLU A 477 -0.62 58.69 116.67
CA GLU A 477 -0.83 58.44 118.10
C GLU A 477 0.42 57.87 118.80
N ALA A 478 1.23 57.05 118.10
CA ALA A 478 2.47 56.50 118.62
C ALA A 478 3.66 57.49 118.65
N MET A 479 3.49 58.72 118.16
CA MET A 479 4.57 59.71 117.98
C MET A 479 4.40 60.99 118.82
N VAL A 480 3.43 61.01 119.74
CA VAL A 480 3.29 62.06 120.77
C VAL A 480 4.07 61.60 122.02
N PRO A 481 4.98 62.44 122.57
CA PRO A 481 6.08 62.01 123.45
C PRO A 481 5.68 61.43 124.81
#